data_AF-A0A6F8EBN8-F1
#
_entry.id   AF-A0A6F8EBN8-F1
#
_cell.length_a   1.000
_cell.length_b   1.000
_cell.length_c   1.000
_cell.angle_alpha   90.00
_cell.angle_beta   90.00
_cell.angle_gamma   90.00
#
_symmetry.space_group_name_H-M   'P 1'
#
loop_
_entity.id
_entity.type
_entity.pdbx_description
1 polymer ?
#
loop_
_entity_poly.entity_id
_entity_poly.type
_entity_poly.pdbx_seq_one_letter_code
_entity_poly.pdbx_strand_id
1 'polypeptide(L)'
;MTYIELGKKVLEQAERPLNKEEIWERACEMGLDKELKKGKRKIRSSEEDEKQSIASLGSALGEHKIPKDKKQFYVAHKQGRDYFYWLKSREGEFPPQETLDAKEEDDEQSECSGTAKKQKTSFDESDLHPLLVKFLDKDSNFKLRCKTIRHEECKKGEAGECRWNYPDIVGVYFPYNKYFPYNGYEEETLKFLHHTGQKRHKLFSFELKKDLSLSILKKSYFQAVSNSTWANEGYLVVFGIEGKNKDKVLDELKRLNQSFGIGVIKLESEISNSKILLPAKEREIDIPTLNMLVEQSPKDFKPFMEKINKQIEKGLDTAVDMENFFDEVLGDEAMQKHIQKHIKDKDIKNDKGIEAE
;
A
#
# COMPACT_ATOMS: atom_id res chain seq x y z
N MET A 1 3.30 23.71 40.90
CA MET A 1 3.27 23.72 39.43
C MET A 1 3.07 22.31 38.86
N THR A 2 2.38 22.18 37.72
CA THR A 2 2.31 20.95 36.89
C THR A 2 3.30 21.01 35.71
N TYR A 3 3.60 19.89 35.05
CA TYR A 3 4.46 19.88 33.86
C TYR A 3 3.87 20.69 32.68
N ILE A 4 2.53 20.76 32.57
CA ILE A 4 1.82 21.59 31.58
C ILE A 4 2.06 23.07 31.87
N GLU A 5 1.86 23.50 33.13
CA GLU A 5 2.12 24.89 33.55
C GLU A 5 3.58 25.30 33.35
N LEU A 6 4.51 24.39 33.61
CA LEU A 6 5.94 24.60 33.41
C LEU A 6 6.27 24.79 31.92
N GLY A 7 5.82 23.87 31.06
CA GLY A 7 6.01 23.99 29.61
C GLY A 7 5.40 25.27 29.03
N LYS A 8 4.24 25.68 29.53
CA LYS A 8 3.60 26.94 29.14
C LYS A 8 4.43 28.16 29.51
N LYS A 9 4.90 28.27 30.76
CA LYS A 9 5.72 29.41 31.20
C LYS A 9 7.04 29.53 30.42
N VAL A 10 7.67 28.41 30.10
CA VAL A 10 8.92 28.41 29.32
C VAL A 10 8.65 28.85 27.88
N LEU A 11 7.60 28.33 27.24
CA LEU A 11 7.27 28.70 25.86
C LEU A 11 6.65 30.10 25.73
N GLU A 12 6.10 30.68 26.81
CA GLU A 12 5.69 32.09 26.85
C GLU A 12 6.89 33.04 26.70
N GLN A 13 8.07 32.64 27.21
CA GLN A 13 9.30 33.43 27.15
C GLN A 13 10.25 32.98 26.03
N ALA A 14 9.93 31.90 25.31
CA ALA A 14 10.75 31.42 24.22
C ALA A 14 10.63 32.32 22.98
N GLU A 15 11.75 32.53 22.29
CA GLU A 15 11.82 33.25 21.01
C GLU A 15 11.76 32.31 19.79
N ARG A 16 11.92 30.99 19.99
CA ARG A 16 11.87 29.95 18.96
C ARG A 16 11.26 28.65 19.51
N PRO A 17 10.69 27.78 18.68
CA PRO A 17 10.28 26.43 19.09
C PRO A 17 11.41 25.67 19.78
N LEU A 18 11.05 24.95 20.85
CA LEU A 18 12.01 24.24 21.70
C LEU A 18 11.64 22.75 21.78
N ASN A 19 12.64 21.88 21.81
CA ASN A 19 12.42 20.46 22.11
C ASN A 19 12.22 20.23 23.63
N LYS A 20 11.82 19.01 24.02
CA LYS A 20 11.50 18.68 25.42
C LYS A 20 12.72 18.80 26.34
N GLU A 21 13.94 18.54 25.85
CA GLU A 21 15.19 18.71 26.57
C GLU A 21 15.48 20.20 26.83
N GLU A 22 15.41 21.04 25.79
CA GLU A 22 15.61 22.50 25.87
C GLU A 22 14.57 23.18 26.76
N ILE A 23 13.31 22.71 26.73
CA ILE A 23 12.26 23.21 27.63
C ILE A 23 12.60 22.89 29.08
N TRP A 24 13.14 21.69 29.34
CA TRP A 24 13.53 21.29 30.69
C TRP A 24 14.73 22.08 31.20
N GLU A 25 15.76 22.26 30.38
CA GLU A 25 16.96 23.04 30.70
C GLU A 25 16.59 24.49 31.08
N ARG A 26 15.79 25.17 30.25
CA ARG A 26 15.31 26.52 30.56
C ARG A 26 14.43 26.58 31.80
N ALA A 27 13.64 25.54 32.06
CA ALA A 27 12.85 25.49 33.29
C ALA A 27 13.75 25.41 34.55
N CYS A 28 14.88 24.71 34.45
CA CYS A 28 15.89 24.65 35.51
C CYS A 28 16.62 25.99 35.69
N GLU A 29 16.99 26.68 34.60
CA GLU A 29 17.59 28.02 34.65
C GLU A 29 16.68 29.04 35.32
N MET A 30 15.37 28.96 35.06
CA MET A 30 14.34 29.81 35.66
C MET A 30 13.93 29.39 37.07
N GLY A 31 14.47 28.28 37.59
CA GLY A 31 14.11 27.72 38.91
C GLY A 31 12.68 27.17 39.02
N LEU A 32 12.00 26.96 37.89
CA LEU A 32 10.62 26.46 37.83
C LEU A 32 10.53 24.98 38.20
N ASP A 33 11.62 24.23 37.98
CA ASP A 33 11.75 22.84 38.42
C ASP A 33 11.45 22.74 39.93
N LYS A 34 11.99 23.67 40.74
CA LYS A 34 11.85 23.73 42.20
C LYS A 34 10.39 23.90 42.66
N GLU A 35 9.53 24.47 41.82
CA GLU A 35 8.11 24.72 42.10
C GLU A 35 7.17 23.56 41.69
N LEU A 36 7.68 22.48 41.11
CA LEU A 36 6.91 21.27 40.82
C LEU A 36 6.45 20.59 42.11
N LYS A 37 5.17 20.19 42.16
CA LYS A 37 4.58 19.55 43.36
C LYS A 37 5.42 18.32 43.76
N LYS A 38 5.92 18.30 45.01
CA LYS A 38 6.87 17.31 45.59
C LYS A 38 6.50 15.83 45.39
N GLY A 39 5.24 15.49 45.11
CA GLY A 39 4.79 14.10 44.90
C GLY A 39 5.33 13.39 43.65
N LYS A 40 6.10 14.08 42.79
CA LYS A 40 6.74 13.47 41.60
C LYS A 40 8.27 13.56 41.57
N ARG A 41 8.90 14.14 42.59
CA ARG A 41 10.36 14.07 42.79
C ARG A 41 10.67 12.94 43.76
N LYS A 42 11.02 11.76 43.25
CA LYS A 42 11.94 10.91 44.03
C LYS A 42 13.31 11.55 43.86
N ILE A 43 14.03 11.77 44.96
CA ILE A 43 15.41 12.26 44.93
C ILE A 43 16.29 11.01 44.80
N ARG A 44 16.85 10.75 43.62
CA ARG A 44 17.90 9.75 43.37
C ARG A 44 18.86 10.27 42.29
N SER A 45 20.16 10.27 42.56
CA SER A 45 21.31 10.59 41.68
C SER A 45 21.03 11.25 40.31
N SER A 46 21.63 12.43 40.14
CA SER A 46 21.37 13.55 39.21
C SER A 46 21.01 13.30 37.73
N GLU A 47 21.22 12.14 37.13
CA GLU A 47 20.96 11.92 35.69
C GLU A 47 19.69 11.10 35.40
N GLU A 48 19.33 10.14 36.27
CA GLU A 48 18.13 9.31 36.05
C GLU A 48 16.84 10.10 36.33
N ASP A 49 16.87 10.97 37.35
CA ASP A 49 15.77 11.88 37.67
C ASP A 49 15.52 12.88 36.53
N GLU A 50 16.57 13.35 35.87
CA GLU A 50 16.47 14.29 34.73
C GLU A 50 15.79 13.63 33.53
N LYS A 51 16.22 12.43 33.14
CA LYS A 51 15.60 11.66 32.05
C LYS A 51 14.13 11.36 32.31
N GLN A 52 13.78 11.00 33.55
CA GLN A 52 12.40 10.71 33.92
C GLN A 52 11.52 11.97 33.92
N SER A 53 12.09 13.11 34.32
CA SER A 53 11.42 14.41 34.27
C SER A 53 11.20 14.90 32.84
N ILE A 54 12.20 14.75 31.96
CA ILE A 54 12.08 15.06 30.52
C ILE A 54 11.02 14.17 29.86
N ALA A 55 10.97 12.87 30.18
CA ALA A 55 9.94 11.97 29.67
C ALA A 55 8.53 12.38 30.15
N SER A 56 8.40 12.76 31.42
CA SER A 56 7.15 13.23 32.01
C SER A 56 6.68 14.55 31.42
N LEU A 57 7.62 15.44 31.10
CA LEU A 57 7.37 16.70 30.40
C LEU A 57 6.92 16.44 28.96
N GLY A 58 7.60 15.56 28.23
CA GLY A 58 7.21 15.17 26.86
C GLY A 58 5.79 14.62 26.78
N SER A 59 5.41 13.74 27.72
CA SER A 59 4.04 13.23 27.83
C SER A 59 3.01 14.33 28.15
N ALA A 60 3.39 15.31 28.97
CA ALA A 60 2.55 16.46 29.29
C ALA A 60 2.36 17.39 28.08
N LEU A 61 3.41 17.65 27.30
CA LEU A 61 3.39 18.48 26.09
C LEU A 61 2.57 17.84 24.96
N GLY A 62 2.53 16.51 24.88
CA GLY A 62 1.67 15.79 23.91
C GLY A 62 0.17 15.97 24.16
N GLU A 63 -0.22 16.35 25.39
CA GLU A 63 -1.60 16.57 25.82
C GLU A 63 -2.56 15.44 25.40
N HIS A 64 -2.11 14.18 25.46
CA HIS A 64 -2.83 13.01 24.93
C HIS A 64 -4.23 12.80 25.51
N LYS A 65 -4.54 13.39 26.67
CA LYS A 65 -5.85 13.31 27.34
C LYS A 65 -6.77 14.50 27.04
N ILE A 66 -6.35 15.43 26.19
CA ILE A 66 -7.07 16.66 25.89
C ILE A 66 -7.51 16.65 24.41
N PRO A 67 -8.78 16.94 24.10
CA PRO A 67 -9.28 17.09 22.73
C PRO A 67 -8.45 18.09 21.91
N LYS A 68 -8.26 17.83 20.60
CA LYS A 68 -7.38 18.58 19.69
C LYS A 68 -7.69 20.09 19.63
N ASP A 69 -8.95 20.44 19.80
CA ASP A 69 -9.47 21.81 19.86
C ASP A 69 -9.03 22.56 21.14
N LYS A 70 -8.79 21.84 22.24
CA LYS A 70 -8.43 22.40 23.56
C LYS A 70 -6.94 22.31 23.90
N LYS A 71 -6.11 21.81 22.97
CA LYS A 71 -4.67 21.71 23.17
C LYS A 71 -4.01 23.10 23.29
N GLN A 72 -3.11 23.25 24.25
CA GLN A 72 -2.34 24.48 24.51
C GLN A 72 -1.02 24.49 23.73
N PHE A 73 -0.49 23.31 23.39
CA PHE A 73 0.75 23.15 22.64
C PHE A 73 0.49 22.57 21.25
N TYR A 74 1.31 22.96 20.28
CA TYR A 74 1.41 22.28 19.00
C TYR A 74 2.87 22.01 18.66
N VAL A 75 3.11 21.04 17.78
CA VAL A 75 4.43 20.73 17.26
C VAL A 75 4.70 21.68 16.10
N ALA A 76 5.69 22.57 16.24
CA ALA A 76 6.04 23.54 15.21
C ALA A 76 6.83 22.91 14.05
N HIS A 77 7.76 22.00 14.35
CA HIS A 77 8.47 21.20 13.35
C HIS A 77 9.11 19.95 14.01
N LYS A 78 9.65 19.05 13.16
CA LYS A 78 10.36 17.83 13.59
C LYS A 78 11.74 17.80 12.96
N GLN A 79 12.77 17.50 13.75
CA GLN A 79 14.13 17.25 13.24
C GLN A 79 14.61 15.89 13.76
N GLY A 80 14.74 14.92 12.86
CA GLY A 80 15.11 13.55 13.24
C GLY A 80 14.06 12.89 14.14
N ARG A 81 14.43 12.54 15.38
CA ARG A 81 13.54 11.94 16.39
C ARG A 81 12.96 12.98 17.36
N ASP A 82 13.35 14.24 17.24
CA ASP A 82 13.02 15.29 18.20
C ASP A 82 11.87 16.17 17.67
N TYR A 83 10.94 16.46 18.57
CA TYR A 83 9.76 17.29 18.32
C TYR A 83 9.97 18.65 18.97
N PHE A 84 9.74 19.73 18.21
CA PHE A 84 9.86 21.10 18.70
C PHE A 84 8.46 21.66 18.95
N TYR A 85 8.21 22.10 20.18
CA TYR A 85 6.90 22.53 20.66
C TYR A 85 6.79 24.06 20.67
N TRP A 86 5.57 24.55 20.45
CA TRP A 86 5.21 25.96 20.54
C TRP A 86 3.81 26.16 21.15
N LEU A 87 3.51 27.39 21.57
CA LEU A 87 2.20 27.74 22.13
C LEU A 87 1.20 28.05 21.04
N LYS A 88 0.03 27.41 21.11
CA LYS A 88 -1.07 27.66 20.18
C LYS A 88 -1.57 29.11 20.22
N SER A 89 -1.45 29.79 21.36
CA SER A 89 -1.78 31.21 21.50
C SER A 89 -0.82 32.15 20.76
N ARG A 90 0.37 31.68 20.36
CA ARG A 90 1.42 32.42 19.63
C ARG A 90 1.64 31.87 18.21
N GLU A 91 0.65 31.17 17.66
CA GLU A 91 0.72 30.56 16.32
C GLU A 91 0.91 31.61 15.20
N GLY A 92 0.45 32.85 15.41
CA GLY A 92 0.61 33.93 14.43
C GLY A 92 2.03 34.52 14.32
N GLU A 93 2.94 34.20 15.23
CA GLU A 93 4.32 34.73 15.23
C GLU A 93 5.28 33.87 14.39
N PHE A 94 4.91 32.62 14.10
CA PHE A 94 5.75 31.68 13.36
C PHE A 94 4.87 30.90 12.36
N PRO A 95 5.00 31.12 11.04
CA PRO A 95 4.25 30.33 10.08
C PRO A 95 4.64 28.85 10.21
N PRO A 96 3.69 27.89 10.17
CA PRO A 96 4.04 26.47 10.20
C PRO A 96 4.93 26.15 8.99
N GLN A 97 6.21 25.85 9.24
CA GLN A 97 7.04 25.19 8.24
C GLN A 97 6.81 23.69 8.37
N GLU A 98 6.28 23.10 7.30
CA GLU A 98 6.05 21.66 7.09
C GLU A 98 6.12 20.82 8.36
N THR A 99 5.07 20.91 9.16
CA THR A 99 4.70 19.80 10.01
C THR A 99 4.39 18.63 9.07
N LEU A 100 5.34 17.71 8.93
CA LEU A 100 4.99 16.31 8.73
C LEU A 100 3.96 16.02 9.80
N ASP A 101 2.69 15.97 9.39
CA ASP A 101 1.61 15.55 10.25
C ASP A 101 2.09 14.31 10.99
N ALA A 102 2.25 14.43 12.30
CA ALA A 102 2.13 13.30 13.18
C ALA A 102 0.65 12.89 13.15
N LYS A 103 0.21 12.40 12.00
CA LYS A 103 -0.58 11.20 11.97
C LYS A 103 0.41 10.10 12.38
N GLU A 104 0.27 9.64 13.61
CA GLU A 104 0.06 8.21 13.73
C GLU A 104 -1.04 7.88 12.70
N GLU A 105 -0.66 7.40 11.51
CA GLU A 105 -1.62 6.88 10.52
C GLU A 105 -2.06 5.49 10.99
N ASP A 106 -2.69 5.50 12.16
CA ASP A 106 -3.76 4.60 12.52
C ASP A 106 -5.05 5.42 12.32
N ASP A 107 -6.04 4.84 11.66
CA ASP A 107 -7.29 5.46 11.18
C ASP A 107 -7.20 6.40 9.94
N GLU A 108 -7.08 5.80 8.76
CA GLU A 108 -8.14 6.02 7.77
C GLU A 108 -9.30 5.06 8.11
N GLN A 109 -10.15 5.50 9.05
CA GLN A 109 -11.50 4.99 9.16
C GLN A 109 -12.22 5.29 7.85
N SER A 110 -12.32 4.27 7.01
CA SER A 110 -13.46 4.11 6.11
C SER A 110 -14.68 3.74 6.97
N GLU A 111 -15.23 4.73 7.67
CA GLU A 111 -16.65 4.68 8.01
C GLU A 111 -17.44 4.75 6.71
N CYS A 112 -18.01 3.62 6.30
CA CYS A 112 -19.20 3.59 5.46
C CYS A 112 -20.15 2.56 6.03
N SER A 113 -20.71 2.90 7.19
CA SER A 113 -22.07 2.50 7.50
C SER A 113 -22.99 3.11 6.44
N GLY A 114 -23.96 2.32 5.98
CA GLY A 114 -24.78 2.65 4.83
C GLY A 114 -25.55 3.95 4.98
N THR A 115 -25.90 4.50 3.82
CA THR A 115 -26.84 5.59 3.48
C THR A 115 -26.23 6.92 2.99
N ALA A 116 -26.80 7.35 1.85
CA ALA A 116 -26.59 8.58 1.07
C ALA A 116 -25.32 8.67 0.17
N LYS A 117 -25.54 8.48 -1.14
CA LYS A 117 -24.63 8.83 -2.23
C LYS A 117 -24.11 10.27 -2.08
N LYS A 118 -22.88 10.44 -1.58
CA LYS A 118 -22.01 11.57 -1.92
C LYS A 118 -21.12 11.13 -3.07
N GLN A 119 -21.16 11.83 -4.20
CA GLN A 119 -20.27 11.58 -5.33
C GLN A 119 -18.82 11.78 -4.89
N LYS A 120 -18.08 10.70 -4.64
CA LYS A 120 -16.62 10.72 -4.46
C LYS A 120 -15.98 10.80 -5.85
N THR A 121 -15.26 11.89 -6.11
CA THR A 121 -14.37 12.08 -7.26
C THR A 121 -12.91 11.78 -6.88
N SER A 122 -12.66 10.82 -5.98
CA SER A 122 -11.32 10.27 -5.72
C SER A 122 -11.08 9.08 -6.65
N PHE A 123 -10.00 9.16 -7.43
CA PHE A 123 -9.52 8.04 -8.26
C PHE A 123 -8.76 7.10 -7.34
N ASP A 124 -9.22 5.85 -7.19
CA ASP A 124 -8.70 4.84 -6.29
C ASP A 124 -7.96 3.67 -6.98
N GLU A 125 -7.10 2.93 -6.27
CA GLU A 125 -6.34 1.81 -6.89
C GLU A 125 -7.30 0.77 -7.47
N SER A 126 -8.44 0.57 -6.79
CA SER A 126 -9.56 -0.25 -7.25
C SER A 126 -10.16 0.19 -8.60
N ASP A 127 -10.07 1.47 -8.96
CA ASP A 127 -10.54 1.95 -10.26
C ASP A 127 -9.65 1.44 -11.41
N LEU A 128 -8.43 0.97 -11.12
CA LEU A 128 -7.53 0.37 -12.13
C LEU A 128 -7.78 -1.11 -12.35
N HIS A 129 -8.54 -1.79 -11.49
CA HIS A 129 -8.76 -3.23 -11.57
C HIS A 129 -9.39 -3.63 -12.92
N PRO A 130 -10.48 -2.99 -13.40
CA PRO A 130 -11.07 -3.37 -14.69
C PRO A 130 -10.09 -3.20 -15.86
N LEU A 131 -9.24 -2.17 -15.80
CA LEU A 131 -8.24 -1.89 -16.82
C LEU A 131 -7.17 -2.98 -16.84
N LEU A 132 -6.64 -3.37 -15.68
CA LEU A 132 -5.67 -4.45 -15.56
C LEU A 132 -6.28 -5.80 -15.98
N VAL A 133 -7.48 -6.13 -15.52
CA VAL A 133 -8.16 -7.40 -15.88
C VAL A 133 -8.31 -7.52 -17.39
N LYS A 134 -8.68 -6.42 -18.07
CA LYS A 134 -8.79 -6.42 -19.53
C LYS A 134 -7.44 -6.58 -20.22
N PHE A 135 -6.39 -5.91 -19.73
CA PHE A 135 -5.04 -6.11 -20.24
C PHE A 135 -4.59 -7.58 -20.10
N LEU A 136 -4.78 -8.19 -18.92
CA LEU A 136 -4.36 -9.56 -18.65
C LEU A 136 -5.15 -10.63 -19.43
N ASP A 137 -6.41 -10.36 -19.78
CA ASP A 137 -7.21 -11.26 -20.65
C ASP A 137 -6.76 -11.19 -22.12
N LYS A 138 -6.40 -9.99 -22.61
CA LYS A 138 -6.07 -9.74 -24.01
C LYS A 138 -4.60 -9.95 -24.36
N ASP A 139 -3.69 -9.66 -23.44
CA ASP A 139 -2.26 -9.76 -23.68
C ASP A 139 -1.85 -11.22 -23.94
N SER A 140 -1.02 -11.41 -24.97
CA SER A 140 -0.62 -12.73 -25.43
C SER A 140 0.24 -13.52 -24.43
N ASN A 141 0.93 -12.83 -23.52
CA ASN A 141 1.77 -13.45 -22.48
C ASN A 141 0.94 -13.96 -21.30
N PHE A 142 -0.22 -13.35 -21.05
CA PHE A 142 -1.02 -13.58 -19.86
C PHE A 142 -2.24 -14.48 -20.13
N LYS A 143 -3.17 -14.06 -21.00
CA LYS A 143 -4.45 -14.76 -21.26
C LYS A 143 -5.09 -15.34 -20.00
N LEU A 144 -5.14 -14.53 -18.94
CA LEU A 144 -5.49 -14.98 -17.59
C LEU A 144 -6.99 -14.84 -17.32
N ARG A 145 -7.52 -15.73 -16.48
CA ARG A 145 -8.77 -15.49 -15.77
C ARG A 145 -8.45 -14.90 -14.41
N CYS A 146 -8.91 -13.67 -14.18
CA CYS A 146 -8.52 -12.88 -13.02
C CYS A 146 -9.66 -12.74 -11.99
N LYS A 147 -9.27 -12.57 -10.72
CA LYS A 147 -10.17 -12.32 -9.61
C LYS A 147 -9.56 -11.27 -8.68
N THR A 148 -10.29 -10.19 -8.44
CA THR A 148 -9.98 -9.21 -7.41
C THR A 148 -10.21 -9.83 -6.04
N ILE A 149 -9.23 -9.67 -5.16
CA ILE A 149 -9.32 -10.10 -3.76
C ILE A 149 -9.60 -8.86 -2.92
N ARG A 150 -10.78 -8.78 -2.32
CA ARG A 150 -11.16 -7.62 -1.50
C ARG A 150 -10.70 -7.87 -0.07
N HIS A 151 -9.71 -7.10 0.36
CA HIS A 151 -9.19 -7.22 1.72
C HIS A 151 -10.27 -6.98 2.79
N GLU A 152 -11.32 -6.18 2.52
CA GLU A 152 -12.41 -5.95 3.49
C GLU A 152 -13.25 -7.20 3.75
N GLU A 153 -13.25 -8.13 2.80
CA GLU A 153 -14.01 -9.38 2.85
C GLU A 153 -13.21 -10.53 3.49
N CYS A 154 -11.92 -10.29 3.78
CA CYS A 154 -11.04 -11.23 4.45
C CYS A 154 -11.24 -11.23 5.97
N LYS A 155 -10.80 -12.31 6.64
CA LYS A 155 -10.84 -12.38 8.11
C LYS A 155 -9.99 -11.24 8.68
N LYS A 156 -10.59 -10.43 9.56
CA LYS A 156 -9.91 -9.30 10.19
C LYS A 156 -8.82 -9.82 11.15
N GLY A 157 -7.57 -9.49 10.87
CA GLY A 157 -6.44 -9.61 11.80
C GLY A 157 -6.29 -8.36 12.67
N GLU A 158 -5.17 -8.23 13.38
CA GLU A 158 -4.81 -6.98 14.07
C GLU A 158 -4.60 -5.84 13.05
N ALA A 159 -4.83 -4.58 13.47
CA ALA A 159 -4.78 -3.43 12.57
C ALA A 159 -3.41 -3.33 11.87
N GLY A 160 -3.42 -3.41 10.53
CA GLY A 160 -2.22 -3.32 9.69
C GLY A 160 -1.77 -4.64 9.04
N GLU A 161 -2.14 -5.81 9.57
CA GLU A 161 -1.76 -7.12 9.00
C GLU A 161 -2.34 -7.33 7.60
N CYS A 162 -3.58 -6.88 7.36
CA CYS A 162 -4.26 -7.10 6.08
C CYS A 162 -3.55 -6.47 4.87
N ARG A 163 -2.73 -5.42 5.06
CA ARG A 163 -2.02 -4.76 3.94
C ARG A 163 -0.84 -5.57 3.40
N TRP A 164 -0.37 -6.56 4.16
CA TRP A 164 0.83 -7.35 3.86
C TRP A 164 0.55 -8.83 3.59
N ASN A 165 -0.73 -9.21 3.62
CA ASN A 165 -1.15 -10.61 3.57
C ASN A 165 -1.94 -10.99 2.32
N TYR A 166 -2.47 -10.01 1.58
CA TYR A 166 -3.33 -10.29 0.43
C TYR A 166 -2.90 -9.48 -0.79
N PRO A 167 -2.82 -10.10 -1.97
CA PRO A 167 -2.67 -9.38 -3.22
C PRO A 167 -3.98 -8.70 -3.62
N ASP A 168 -3.91 -7.70 -4.51
CA ASP A 168 -5.09 -7.00 -5.01
C ASP A 168 -5.86 -7.85 -6.04
N ILE A 169 -5.12 -8.47 -6.98
CA ILE A 169 -5.68 -9.33 -8.03
C ILE A 169 -4.86 -10.62 -8.11
N VAL A 170 -5.57 -11.73 -8.31
CA VAL A 170 -4.98 -13.02 -8.63
C VAL A 170 -5.46 -13.50 -9.99
N GLY A 171 -4.60 -14.20 -10.71
CA GLY A 171 -4.88 -14.71 -12.05
C GLY A 171 -4.52 -16.18 -12.17
N VAL A 172 -5.23 -16.90 -13.02
CA VAL A 172 -4.89 -18.27 -13.39
C VAL A 172 -4.78 -18.38 -14.91
N TYR A 173 -3.67 -18.96 -15.35
CA TYR A 173 -3.48 -19.39 -16.73
C TYR A 173 -3.93 -20.84 -16.85
N PHE A 174 -4.91 -21.05 -17.72
CA PHE A 174 -5.37 -22.38 -18.12
C PHE A 174 -4.76 -22.72 -19.49
N PRO A 175 -3.90 -23.75 -19.57
CA PRO A 175 -3.29 -24.14 -20.83
C PRO A 175 -4.30 -24.91 -21.70
N TYR A 176 -5.36 -24.28 -22.19
CA TYR A 176 -6.37 -24.97 -23.00
C TYR A 176 -5.76 -25.53 -24.29
N ASN A 177 -6.15 -26.75 -24.68
CA ASN A 177 -5.67 -27.43 -25.89
C ASN A 177 -5.94 -26.60 -27.16
N LYS A 178 -7.06 -25.87 -27.20
CA LYS A 178 -7.47 -25.02 -28.32
C LYS A 178 -6.67 -23.72 -28.51
N TYR A 179 -5.78 -23.37 -27.58
CA TYR A 179 -5.01 -22.13 -27.67
C TYR A 179 -3.53 -22.39 -27.98
N PHE A 180 -2.92 -21.47 -28.73
CA PHE A 180 -1.47 -21.49 -28.97
C PHE A 180 -0.70 -21.50 -27.63
N PRO A 181 0.39 -22.30 -27.49
CA PRO A 181 1.02 -23.10 -28.54
C PRO A 181 0.41 -24.50 -28.76
N TYR A 182 -0.59 -24.90 -27.98
CA TYR A 182 -1.09 -26.28 -27.94
C TYR A 182 -2.04 -26.66 -29.08
N ASN A 183 -2.60 -25.67 -29.79
CA ASN A 183 -3.63 -25.85 -30.82
C ASN A 183 -3.19 -26.61 -32.09
N GLY A 184 -1.90 -26.91 -32.24
CA GLY A 184 -1.35 -27.65 -33.37
C GLY A 184 -0.80 -29.04 -33.02
N TYR A 185 -1.00 -29.52 -31.79
CA TYR A 185 -0.48 -30.81 -31.33
C TYR A 185 -1.58 -31.85 -31.17
N GLU A 186 -1.24 -33.12 -31.44
CA GLU A 186 -2.13 -34.27 -31.27
C GLU A 186 -2.56 -34.47 -29.81
N GLU A 187 -3.77 -35.01 -29.62
CA GLU A 187 -4.41 -35.18 -28.32
C GLU A 187 -3.56 -36.04 -27.36
N GLU A 188 -2.93 -37.11 -27.86
CA GLU A 188 -2.06 -38.00 -27.08
C GLU A 188 -0.83 -37.27 -26.53
N THR A 189 -0.25 -36.36 -27.33
CA THR A 189 0.89 -35.55 -26.90
C THR A 189 0.46 -34.59 -25.79
N LEU A 190 -0.69 -33.92 -25.97
CA LEU A 190 -1.23 -33.00 -24.97
C LEU A 190 -1.58 -33.70 -23.66
N LYS A 191 -2.16 -34.91 -23.72
CA LYS A 191 -2.42 -35.76 -22.55
C LYS A 191 -1.13 -36.17 -21.84
N PHE A 192 -0.10 -36.59 -22.59
CA PHE A 192 1.20 -36.92 -22.01
C PHE A 192 1.83 -35.71 -21.30
N LEU A 193 1.83 -34.53 -21.93
CA LEU A 193 2.35 -33.30 -21.32
C LEU A 193 1.57 -32.89 -20.07
N HIS A 194 0.25 -33.12 -20.04
CA HIS A 194 -0.56 -32.90 -18.85
C HIS A 194 -0.17 -33.86 -17.72
N HIS A 195 -0.12 -35.18 -17.98
CA HIS A 195 0.21 -36.19 -16.95
C HIS A 195 1.64 -36.08 -16.42
N THR A 196 2.58 -35.66 -17.26
CA THR A 196 3.98 -35.41 -16.85
C THR A 196 4.17 -34.06 -16.16
N GLY A 197 3.09 -33.26 -16.07
CA GLY A 197 3.15 -31.91 -15.53
C GLY A 197 4.03 -30.98 -16.37
N GLN A 198 4.25 -31.23 -17.65
CA GLN A 198 4.89 -30.25 -18.54
C GLN A 198 3.90 -29.15 -18.93
N LYS A 199 2.61 -29.49 -18.96
CA LYS A 199 1.51 -28.57 -19.25
C LYS A 199 0.81 -28.17 -17.95
N ARG A 200 1.40 -27.22 -17.23
CA ARG A 200 0.90 -26.78 -15.91
C ARG A 200 -0.03 -25.58 -16.00
N HIS A 201 -1.00 -25.56 -15.11
CA HIS A 201 -1.69 -24.34 -14.71
C HIS A 201 -0.69 -23.44 -13.98
N LYS A 202 -0.77 -22.13 -14.23
CA LYS A 202 0.08 -21.14 -13.55
C LYS A 202 -0.80 -20.15 -12.80
N LEU A 203 -0.39 -19.83 -11.57
CA LEU A 203 -1.00 -18.80 -10.76
C LEU A 203 -0.17 -17.53 -10.81
N PHE A 204 -0.87 -16.41 -10.91
CA PHE A 204 -0.31 -15.08 -10.98
C PHE A 204 -0.87 -14.22 -9.85
N SER A 205 -0.08 -13.30 -9.36
CA SER A 205 -0.49 -12.37 -8.32
C SER A 205 -0.02 -10.95 -8.65
N PHE A 206 -0.90 -9.98 -8.45
CA PHE A 206 -0.69 -8.59 -8.84
C PHE A 206 -0.98 -7.66 -7.67
N GLU A 207 -0.04 -6.75 -7.43
CA GLU A 207 -0.17 -5.62 -6.50
C GLU A 207 -0.21 -4.33 -7.33
N LEU A 208 -1.24 -3.52 -7.15
CA LEU A 208 -1.48 -2.30 -7.92
C LEU A 208 -1.04 -1.07 -7.14
N LYS A 209 -0.44 -0.11 -7.86
CA LYS A 209 -0.15 1.23 -7.34
C LYS A 209 -0.52 2.30 -8.36
N LYS A 210 -1.22 3.34 -7.91
CA LYS A 210 -1.57 4.49 -8.79
C LYS A 210 -0.34 5.16 -9.34
N ASP A 211 0.59 5.50 -8.46
CA ASP A 211 1.80 6.26 -8.79
C ASP A 211 3.01 5.62 -8.11
N LEU A 212 4.17 5.76 -8.75
CA LEU A 212 5.44 5.32 -8.23
C LEU A 212 6.47 6.46 -8.28
N SER A 213 7.05 6.78 -7.13
CA SER A 213 8.15 7.73 -6.96
C SER A 213 9.25 7.09 -6.13
N LEU A 214 10.46 7.69 -6.13
CA LEU A 214 11.59 7.17 -5.36
C LEU A 214 11.31 7.01 -3.86
N SER A 215 10.45 7.85 -3.29
CA SER A 215 10.12 7.82 -1.86
C SER A 215 9.26 6.61 -1.47
N ILE A 216 8.33 6.20 -2.34
CA ILE A 216 7.41 5.07 -2.08
C ILE A 216 7.84 3.78 -2.77
N LEU A 217 8.77 3.83 -3.72
CA LEU A 217 9.16 2.70 -4.57
C LEU A 217 9.50 1.43 -3.78
N LYS A 218 10.38 1.54 -2.78
CA LYS A 218 10.78 0.38 -1.98
C LYS A 218 9.60 -0.19 -1.20
N LYS A 219 8.79 0.68 -0.58
CA LYS A 219 7.60 0.27 0.17
C LYS A 219 6.63 -0.50 -0.74
N SER A 220 6.30 0.07 -1.89
CA SER A 220 5.41 -0.55 -2.88
C SER A 220 5.96 -1.87 -3.43
N TYR A 221 7.26 -1.90 -3.74
CA TYR A 221 7.90 -3.11 -4.25
C TYR A 221 7.92 -4.22 -3.20
N PHE A 222 8.29 -3.91 -1.95
CA PHE A 222 8.28 -4.92 -0.88
C PHE A 222 6.88 -5.36 -0.48
N GLN A 223 5.86 -4.53 -0.68
CA GLN A 223 4.47 -4.96 -0.55
C GLN A 223 4.13 -6.01 -1.61
N ALA A 224 4.49 -5.76 -2.88
CA ALA A 224 4.33 -6.76 -3.94
C ALA A 224 5.16 -8.04 -3.67
N VAL A 225 6.35 -7.93 -3.10
CA VAL A 225 7.13 -9.10 -2.66
C VAL A 225 6.33 -9.88 -1.62
N SER A 226 5.86 -9.24 -0.54
CA SER A 226 5.09 -9.90 0.53
C SER A 226 3.82 -10.58 0.00
N ASN A 227 3.06 -9.88 -0.84
CA ASN A 227 1.72 -10.28 -1.25
C ASN A 227 1.71 -11.24 -2.45
N SER A 228 2.79 -11.30 -3.24
CA SER A 228 2.77 -11.98 -4.54
C SER A 228 3.88 -13.02 -4.78
N THR A 229 4.89 -13.17 -3.90
CA THR A 229 5.92 -14.20 -4.11
C THR A 229 5.44 -15.63 -3.96
N TRP A 230 4.24 -15.85 -3.41
CA TRP A 230 3.65 -17.18 -3.26
C TRP A 230 3.21 -17.80 -4.61
N ALA A 231 2.94 -16.97 -5.62
CA ALA A 231 2.44 -17.38 -6.92
C ALA A 231 3.59 -17.79 -7.86
N ASN A 232 3.26 -18.39 -9.02
CA ASN A 232 4.29 -18.70 -10.02
C ASN A 232 4.96 -17.45 -10.55
N GLU A 233 4.18 -16.39 -10.77
CA GLU A 233 4.70 -15.07 -11.15
C GLU A 233 3.97 -13.96 -10.38
N GLY A 234 4.74 -13.08 -9.75
CA GLY A 234 4.25 -11.92 -9.03
C GLY A 234 4.62 -10.62 -9.74
N TYR A 235 3.69 -9.68 -9.81
CA TYR A 235 3.87 -8.40 -10.51
C TYR A 235 3.47 -7.20 -9.65
N LEU A 236 4.32 -6.18 -9.66
CA LEU A 236 3.94 -4.82 -9.28
C LEU A 236 3.40 -4.09 -10.52
N VAL A 237 2.15 -3.66 -10.46
CA VAL A 237 1.48 -2.92 -11.55
C VAL A 237 1.42 -1.45 -11.18
N VAL A 238 1.93 -0.60 -12.06
CA VAL A 238 1.98 0.86 -11.84
C VAL A 238 1.26 1.59 -12.95
N PHE A 239 0.43 2.57 -12.58
CA PHE A 239 -0.26 3.43 -13.57
C PHE A 239 0.49 4.74 -13.84
N GLY A 240 1.20 5.30 -12.86
CA GLY A 240 2.00 6.51 -12.99
C GLY A 240 3.43 6.29 -12.51
N ILE A 241 4.39 6.89 -13.21
CA ILE A 241 5.80 6.94 -12.74
C ILE A 241 6.21 8.41 -12.75
N GLU A 242 6.73 8.88 -11.62
CA GLU A 242 7.12 10.28 -11.48
C GLU A 242 8.21 10.69 -12.49
N GLY A 243 7.90 11.66 -13.35
CA GLY A 243 8.76 12.05 -14.47
C GLY A 243 10.12 12.64 -14.07
N LYS A 244 10.22 13.33 -12.92
CA LYS A 244 11.46 14.04 -12.51
C LYS A 244 12.64 13.12 -12.21
N ASN A 245 12.39 11.84 -11.90
CA ASN A 245 13.43 10.85 -11.57
C ASN A 245 13.13 9.48 -12.18
N LYS A 246 12.47 9.46 -13.34
CA LYS A 246 12.01 8.23 -14.00
C LYS A 246 13.14 7.21 -14.19
N ASP A 247 14.30 7.65 -14.66
CA ASP A 247 15.43 6.75 -14.90
C ASP A 247 15.95 6.11 -13.62
N LYS A 248 16.08 6.89 -12.53
CA LYS A 248 16.48 6.38 -11.22
C LYS A 248 15.45 5.39 -10.66
N VAL A 249 14.16 5.65 -10.86
CA VAL A 249 13.07 4.74 -10.48
C VAL A 249 13.22 3.42 -11.25
N LEU A 250 13.41 3.49 -12.58
CA LEU A 250 13.56 2.30 -13.42
C LEU A 250 14.82 1.50 -13.07
N ASP A 251 15.94 2.15 -12.78
CA ASP A 251 17.18 1.47 -12.40
C ASP A 251 17.07 0.79 -11.03
N GLU A 252 16.40 1.43 -10.07
CA GLU A 252 16.11 0.80 -8.78
C GLU A 252 15.16 -0.40 -8.95
N LEU A 253 14.12 -0.29 -9.79
CA LEU A 253 13.22 -1.40 -10.10
C LEU A 253 13.96 -2.56 -10.76
N LYS A 254 14.88 -2.30 -11.70
CA LYS A 254 15.73 -3.35 -12.30
C LYS A 254 16.55 -4.08 -11.24
N ARG A 255 17.19 -3.34 -10.33
CA ARG A 255 17.97 -3.93 -9.23
C ARG A 255 17.11 -4.79 -8.30
N LEU A 256 15.92 -4.31 -7.95
CA LEU A 256 14.97 -5.04 -7.12
C LEU A 256 14.42 -6.27 -7.84
N ASN A 257 14.06 -6.16 -9.11
CA ASN A 257 13.64 -7.29 -9.96
C ASN A 257 14.73 -8.37 -10.05
N GLN A 258 15.98 -7.99 -10.25
CA GLN A 258 17.09 -8.96 -10.26
C GLN A 258 17.25 -9.68 -8.91
N SER A 259 16.99 -8.98 -7.80
CA SER A 259 17.19 -9.50 -6.44
C SER A 259 16.01 -10.37 -5.97
N PHE A 260 14.77 -9.92 -6.25
CA PHE A 260 13.54 -10.47 -5.67
C PHE A 260 12.58 -11.05 -6.70
N GLY A 261 12.79 -10.83 -7.99
CA GLY A 261 12.06 -11.49 -9.07
C GLY A 261 10.59 -11.07 -9.24
N ILE A 262 10.12 -10.01 -8.57
CA ILE A 262 8.80 -9.44 -8.86
C ILE A 262 8.90 -8.63 -10.16
N GLY A 263 8.03 -8.96 -11.12
CA GLY A 263 7.92 -8.28 -12.39
C GLY A 263 7.27 -6.90 -12.24
N VAL A 264 7.36 -6.08 -13.27
CA VAL A 264 6.76 -4.74 -13.28
C VAL A 264 5.96 -4.54 -14.55
N ILE A 265 4.70 -4.15 -14.42
CA ILE A 265 3.81 -3.78 -15.53
C ILE A 265 3.52 -2.29 -15.45
N LYS A 266 3.75 -1.57 -16.56
CA LYS A 266 3.24 -0.21 -16.73
C LYS A 266 1.88 -0.29 -17.40
N LEU A 267 0.85 0.07 -16.66
CA LEU A 267 -0.52 0.20 -17.15
C LEU A 267 -0.71 1.61 -17.70
N GLU A 268 -1.41 1.71 -18.82
CA GLU A 268 -1.83 2.96 -19.47
C GLU A 268 -3.34 2.89 -19.72
N SER A 269 -4.04 4.04 -19.81
CA SER A 269 -5.49 4.02 -20.10
C SER A 269 -5.81 3.34 -21.42
N GLU A 270 -4.95 3.50 -22.42
CA GLU A 270 -4.99 2.75 -23.65
C GLU A 270 -4.26 1.41 -23.46
N ILE A 271 -5.00 0.32 -23.56
CA ILE A 271 -4.51 -1.02 -23.18
C ILE A 271 -3.39 -1.48 -24.11
N SER A 272 -3.41 -1.08 -25.39
CA SER A 272 -2.34 -1.38 -26.34
C SER A 272 -1.01 -0.71 -26.01
N ASN A 273 -1.02 0.36 -25.21
CA ASN A 273 0.20 1.04 -24.75
C ASN A 273 0.72 0.46 -23.43
N SER A 274 -0.08 -0.35 -22.73
CA SER A 274 0.34 -1.04 -21.51
C SER A 274 1.40 -2.09 -21.85
N LYS A 275 2.44 -2.19 -21.01
CA LYS A 275 3.57 -3.09 -21.28
C LYS A 275 4.19 -3.68 -20.02
N ILE A 276 4.74 -4.87 -20.18
CA ILE A 276 5.61 -5.49 -19.18
C ILE A 276 6.95 -4.77 -19.24
N LEU A 277 7.27 -3.96 -18.22
CA LEU A 277 8.56 -3.28 -18.12
C LEU A 277 9.68 -4.23 -17.73
N LEU A 278 9.39 -5.13 -16.78
CA LEU A 278 10.32 -6.12 -16.27
C LEU A 278 9.58 -7.45 -16.11
N PRO A 279 10.08 -8.56 -16.69
CA PRO A 279 9.44 -9.86 -16.53
C PRO A 279 9.56 -10.33 -15.06
N ALA A 280 8.55 -11.05 -14.58
CA ALA A 280 8.65 -11.73 -13.31
C ALA A 280 9.54 -12.97 -13.43
N LYS A 281 10.18 -13.36 -12.33
CA LYS A 281 10.87 -14.65 -12.23
C LYS A 281 9.86 -15.72 -11.88
N GLU A 282 9.73 -16.73 -12.73
CA GLU A 282 8.89 -17.89 -12.46
C GLU A 282 9.41 -18.69 -11.26
N ARG A 283 8.49 -19.11 -10.38
CA ARG A 283 8.77 -19.85 -9.14
C ARG A 283 7.77 -20.99 -8.91
N GLU A 284 8.12 -21.88 -7.99
CA GLU A 284 7.18 -22.82 -7.41
C GLU A 284 6.22 -22.11 -6.45
N ILE A 285 5.03 -22.67 -6.29
CA ILE A 285 4.01 -22.11 -5.40
C ILE A 285 4.43 -22.31 -3.94
N ASP A 286 4.38 -21.24 -3.15
CA ASP A 286 4.57 -21.31 -1.70
C ASP A 286 3.31 -21.89 -1.04
N ILE A 287 3.36 -23.18 -0.73
CA ILE A 287 2.23 -23.95 -0.19
C ILE A 287 1.73 -23.36 1.15
N PRO A 288 2.59 -23.06 2.15
CA PRO A 288 2.18 -22.37 3.37
C PRO A 288 1.38 -21.10 3.12
N THR A 289 1.88 -20.18 2.29
CA THR A 289 1.22 -18.91 2.00
C THR A 289 -0.08 -19.12 1.23
N LEU A 290 -0.10 -20.06 0.27
CA LEU A 290 -1.32 -20.43 -0.43
C LEU A 290 -2.41 -20.93 0.52
N ASN A 291 -2.06 -21.83 1.46
CA ASN A 291 -3.03 -22.36 2.42
C ASN A 291 -3.55 -21.27 3.35
N MET A 292 -2.67 -20.37 3.81
CA MET A 292 -3.07 -19.19 4.58
C MET A 292 -4.11 -18.34 3.83
N LEU A 293 -3.89 -18.05 2.54
CA LEU A 293 -4.84 -17.26 1.73
C LEU A 293 -6.21 -17.93 1.61
N VAL A 294 -6.25 -19.26 1.44
CA VAL A 294 -7.50 -20.04 1.42
C VAL A 294 -8.24 -19.95 2.76
N GLU A 295 -7.53 -20.04 3.87
CA GLU A 295 -8.12 -19.98 5.20
C GLU A 295 -8.62 -18.57 5.56
N GLN A 296 -7.88 -17.54 5.13
CA GLN A 296 -8.11 -16.16 5.54
C GLN A 296 -9.02 -15.36 4.60
N SER A 297 -9.15 -15.76 3.33
CA SER A 297 -10.06 -15.14 2.35
C SER A 297 -11.16 -16.14 1.91
N PRO A 298 -12.19 -16.38 2.78
CA PRO A 298 -13.23 -17.36 2.50
C PRO A 298 -14.23 -16.94 1.42
N LYS A 299 -14.31 -15.64 1.10
CA LYS A 299 -15.28 -15.10 0.13
C LYS A 299 -14.71 -14.94 -1.28
N ASP A 300 -13.41 -14.65 -1.40
CA ASP A 300 -12.76 -14.41 -2.69
C ASP A 300 -11.78 -15.52 -3.04
N PHE A 301 -10.70 -15.70 -2.25
CA PHE A 301 -9.61 -16.60 -2.64
C PHE A 301 -9.97 -18.08 -2.51
N LYS A 302 -10.69 -18.48 -1.46
CA LYS A 302 -11.12 -19.88 -1.31
C LYS A 302 -12.03 -20.32 -2.46
N PRO A 303 -13.11 -19.59 -2.83
CA PRO A 303 -13.92 -19.95 -3.99
C PRO A 303 -13.15 -19.90 -5.31
N PHE A 304 -12.17 -19.00 -5.45
CA PHE A 304 -11.25 -18.99 -6.60
C PHE A 304 -10.51 -20.32 -6.74
N MET A 305 -9.91 -20.83 -5.66
CA MET A 305 -9.23 -22.13 -5.68
C MET A 305 -10.20 -23.30 -5.92
N GLU A 306 -11.40 -23.28 -5.33
CA GLU A 306 -12.43 -24.30 -5.57
C GLU A 306 -12.85 -24.36 -7.04
N LYS A 307 -13.01 -23.22 -7.71
CA LYS A 307 -13.35 -23.16 -9.15
C LYS A 307 -12.18 -23.64 -10.02
N ILE A 308 -10.94 -23.31 -9.67
CA ILE A 308 -9.75 -23.86 -10.36
C ILE A 308 -9.72 -25.38 -10.25
N ASN A 309 -9.91 -25.95 -9.06
CA ASN A 309 -9.94 -27.40 -8.86
C ASN A 309 -11.01 -28.06 -9.71
N LYS A 310 -12.23 -27.50 -9.75
CA LYS A 310 -13.31 -27.98 -10.63
C LYS A 310 -12.94 -27.93 -12.11
N GLN A 311 -12.24 -26.89 -12.56
CA GLN A 311 -11.76 -26.80 -13.94
C GLN A 311 -10.69 -27.85 -14.25
N ILE A 312 -9.78 -28.11 -13.31
CA ILE A 312 -8.76 -29.16 -13.45
C ILE A 312 -9.40 -30.54 -13.54
N GLU A 313 -10.40 -30.84 -12.70
CA GLU A 313 -11.13 -32.12 -12.69
C GLU A 313 -11.88 -32.41 -13.99
N LYS A 314 -12.48 -31.39 -14.64
CA LYS A 314 -13.17 -31.57 -15.93
C LYS A 314 -12.22 -31.70 -17.12
N GLY A 315 -10.93 -31.39 -16.94
CA GLY A 315 -9.91 -31.47 -17.97
C GLY A 315 -9.80 -30.21 -18.85
N LEU A 316 -8.72 -30.16 -19.64
CA LEU A 316 -8.33 -29.00 -20.45
C LEU A 316 -9.15 -28.80 -21.73
N ASP A 317 -9.99 -29.76 -22.09
CA ASP A 317 -10.81 -29.73 -23.32
C ASP A 317 -12.19 -29.14 -23.09
N THR A 318 -12.65 -29.11 -21.84
CA THR A 318 -13.96 -28.58 -21.47
C THR A 318 -13.78 -27.40 -20.54
N ALA A 319 -13.98 -26.19 -21.07
CA ALA A 319 -14.14 -25.02 -20.21
C ALA A 319 -15.39 -25.23 -19.34
N VAL A 320 -15.20 -25.27 -18.03
CA VAL A 320 -16.29 -25.23 -17.07
C VAL A 320 -16.95 -23.88 -17.22
N ASP A 321 -18.28 -23.86 -17.28
CA ASP A 321 -18.99 -22.62 -17.03
C ASP A 321 -18.70 -22.20 -15.58
N MET A 322 -17.83 -21.21 -15.45
CA MET A 322 -17.37 -20.71 -14.16
C MET A 322 -18.33 -19.65 -13.59
N GLU A 323 -19.54 -19.52 -14.15
CA GLU A 323 -20.68 -18.76 -13.61
C GLU A 323 -20.30 -17.34 -13.14
N ASN A 324 -19.82 -16.48 -14.04
CA ASN A 324 -19.48 -15.07 -13.78
C ASN A 324 -18.67 -14.80 -12.49
N PHE A 325 -17.92 -15.79 -12.00
CA PHE A 325 -17.22 -15.67 -10.71
C PHE A 325 -15.95 -14.82 -10.82
N PHE A 326 -15.24 -14.97 -11.94
CA PHE A 326 -14.08 -14.16 -12.29
C PHE A 326 -14.53 -12.74 -12.62
N ASP A 327 -13.59 -11.80 -12.50
CA ASP A 327 -13.87 -10.41 -12.81
C ASP A 327 -14.26 -10.26 -14.29
N GLU A 328 -15.31 -9.49 -14.54
CA GLU A 328 -15.84 -9.26 -15.89
C GLU A 328 -14.82 -8.47 -16.73
N VAL A 329 -14.52 -8.99 -17.91
CA VAL A 329 -13.71 -8.28 -18.90
C VAL A 329 -14.61 -7.29 -19.63
N LEU A 330 -14.54 -6.02 -19.26
CA LEU A 330 -15.37 -4.97 -19.86
C LEU A 330 -15.14 -4.87 -21.39
N GLY A 331 -16.23 -4.78 -22.15
CA GLY A 331 -16.18 -4.44 -23.58
C GLY A 331 -15.58 -3.06 -23.84
N ASP A 332 -15.21 -2.77 -25.08
CA ASP A 332 -14.50 -1.53 -25.45
C ASP A 332 -15.27 -0.27 -25.07
N GLU A 333 -16.57 -0.21 -25.35
CA GLU A 333 -17.42 0.93 -25.00
C GLU A 333 -17.54 1.12 -23.48
N ALA A 334 -17.72 0.03 -22.73
CA ALA A 334 -17.82 0.07 -21.26
C ALA A 334 -16.48 0.51 -20.64
N MET A 335 -15.36 0.03 -21.18
CA MET A 335 -14.02 0.43 -20.76
C MET A 335 -13.77 1.92 -21.03
N GLN A 336 -14.14 2.43 -22.21
CA GLN A 336 -14.01 3.86 -22.50
C GLN A 336 -14.83 4.72 -21.54
N LYS A 337 -16.07 4.32 -21.21
CA LYS A 337 -16.88 5.02 -20.20
C LYS A 337 -16.22 4.99 -18.82
N HIS A 338 -15.64 3.87 -18.43
CA HIS A 338 -14.89 3.73 -17.18
C HIS A 338 -13.68 4.68 -17.12
N ILE A 339 -12.85 4.66 -18.15
CA ILE A 339 -11.68 5.55 -18.30
C ILE A 339 -12.11 7.02 -18.26
N GLN A 340 -13.16 7.39 -18.99
CA GLN A 340 -13.66 8.77 -19.01
C GLN A 340 -14.14 9.24 -17.63
N LYS A 341 -14.77 8.36 -16.87
CA LYS A 341 -15.35 8.69 -15.57
C LYS A 341 -14.29 8.73 -14.45
N HIS A 342 -13.28 7.86 -14.50
CA HIS A 342 -12.35 7.64 -13.39
C HIS A 342 -10.90 8.08 -13.69
N ILE A 343 -10.47 8.13 -14.96
CA ILE A 343 -9.04 8.18 -15.34
C ILE A 343 -8.66 9.44 -16.18
N LYS A 344 -9.55 9.91 -17.08
CA LYS A 344 -9.21 10.89 -18.15
C LYS A 344 -8.54 12.20 -17.70
N ASP A 345 -8.94 12.78 -16.57
CA ASP A 345 -8.39 14.08 -16.12
C ASP A 345 -6.99 13.95 -15.50
N LYS A 346 -6.52 12.71 -15.26
CA LYS A 346 -5.27 12.43 -14.54
C LYS A 346 -4.18 11.86 -15.43
N ASP A 347 -4.53 11.18 -16.51
CA ASP A 347 -3.57 10.64 -17.48
C ASP A 347 -2.82 11.73 -18.26
N ILE A 348 -3.50 12.85 -18.55
CA ILE A 348 -2.94 14.02 -19.27
C ILE A 348 -1.76 14.66 -18.50
N LYS A 349 -1.65 14.45 -17.17
CA LYS A 349 -0.51 14.94 -16.38
C LYS A 349 0.72 14.03 -16.49
N ASN A 350 0.54 12.75 -16.81
CA ASN A 350 1.62 11.76 -16.89
C ASN A 350 2.30 11.73 -18.28
N ASP A 351 1.60 12.19 -19.33
CA ASP A 351 2.03 12.04 -20.73
C ASP A 351 2.97 13.15 -21.25
N LYS A 352 3.23 14.22 -20.48
CA LYS A 352 4.11 15.34 -20.89
C LYS A 352 5.61 15.02 -20.95
N GLY A 353 6.00 13.76 -21.15
CA GLY A 353 7.40 13.34 -21.09
C GLY A 353 7.78 12.17 -21.99
N ILE A 354 7.04 11.91 -23.06
CA ILE A 354 7.35 10.80 -23.97
C ILE A 354 7.41 11.33 -25.41
N GLU A 355 8.57 11.89 -25.79
CA GLU A 355 9.08 11.70 -27.15
C GLU A 355 10.06 10.53 -27.04
N ALA A 356 9.76 9.44 -27.76
CA ALA A 356 10.66 8.31 -27.90
C ALA A 356 11.59 8.59 -29.10
N GLU A 357 12.90 8.47 -28.88
CA GLU A 357 13.90 8.35 -29.96
C GLU A 357 13.75 7.02 -30.71
#